data_AF-A0A2V5WIB3-F1
#
_entry.id   AF-A0A2V5WIB3-F1
#
_cell.length_a   1.000
_cell.length_b   1.000
_cell.length_c   1.000
_cell.angle_alpha   90.00
_cell.angle_beta   90.00
_cell.angle_gamma   90.00
#
_symmetry.space_group_name_H-M   'P 1'
#
loop_
_entity.id
_entity.type
_entity.pdbx_description
1 polymer ?
#
loop_
_entity_poly.entity_id
_entity_poly.type
_entity_poly.pdbx_seq_one_letter_code
_entity_poly.pdbx_strand_id
1 'polypeptide(L)'
;MTSSGGSRKELDSMVVEIELTLCSIIQGVALYFLVENARQVLSMGRASAWPYVATGLVIILLFWSRSLIHTLTLIRWPLEFVHNFFYIACTLVEALAFTHLNDPFKWFVLTALYAVVVWALFVYDMRIVALRGRDSAGPVGTRLYSMVGADQLLNIRLLIPMIFVLNVASAVAIHLRPDFFLNRGGHYLLIAVQGIGLLGYLAYVVRSYIQLQPLITKTREEWETAAEK
;
A
#
# COMPACT_ATOMS: atom_id res chain seq x y z
N MET A 1 29.62 -28.87 7.84
CA MET A 1 29.92 -27.59 7.16
C MET A 1 28.70 -27.19 6.37
N THR A 2 27.82 -26.37 6.96
CA THR A 2 26.74 -25.72 6.21
C THR A 2 27.39 -24.69 5.30
N SER A 3 27.17 -24.79 3.99
CA SER A 3 27.70 -23.79 3.05
C SER A 3 27.10 -22.43 3.40
N SER A 4 27.90 -21.37 3.38
CA SER A 4 27.47 -20.00 3.69
C SER A 4 26.27 -19.54 2.83
N GLY A 5 26.12 -20.10 1.63
CA GLY A 5 24.97 -19.89 0.75
C GLY A 5 23.65 -20.48 1.26
N GLY A 6 23.68 -21.61 1.97
CA GLY A 6 22.49 -22.22 2.58
C GLY A 6 21.90 -21.35 3.70
N SER A 7 22.76 -20.82 4.57
CA SER A 7 22.35 -19.94 5.67
C SER A 7 21.73 -18.62 5.18
N ARG A 8 22.25 -18.04 4.10
CA ARG A 8 21.67 -16.80 3.52
C ARG A 8 20.30 -17.04 2.88
N LYS A 9 20.12 -18.16 2.18
CA LYS A 9 18.83 -18.54 1.57
C LYS A 9 17.75 -18.76 2.62
N GLU A 10 18.11 -19.38 3.75
CA GLU A 10 17.22 -19.55 4.91
C GLU A 10 16.81 -18.21 5.51
N LEU A 11 17.77 -17.28 5.70
CA LEU A 11 17.48 -15.93 6.19
C LEU A 11 16.59 -15.14 5.23
N ASP A 12 16.82 -15.24 3.92
CA ASP A 12 15.97 -14.60 2.91
C ASP A 12 14.53 -15.12 2.98
N SER A 13 14.35 -16.44 3.09
CA SER A 13 13.01 -17.05 3.24
C SER A 13 12.33 -16.59 4.53
N MET A 14 13.06 -16.61 5.64
CA MET A 14 12.56 -16.19 6.95
C MET A 14 12.10 -14.73 6.94
N VAL A 15 12.89 -13.83 6.34
CA VAL A 15 12.54 -12.41 6.25
C VAL A 15 11.28 -12.23 5.39
N VAL A 16 11.17 -12.92 4.25
CA VAL A 16 9.95 -12.87 3.42
C VAL A 16 8.72 -13.36 4.20
N GLU A 17 8.84 -14.45 4.97
CA GLU A 17 7.74 -14.99 5.80
C GLU A 17 7.32 -14.02 6.90
N ILE A 18 8.28 -13.40 7.59
CA ILE A 18 8.01 -12.37 8.61
C ILE A 18 7.23 -11.20 8.00
N GLU A 19 7.64 -10.73 6.83
CA GLU A 19 7.02 -9.59 6.15
C GLU A 19 5.60 -9.88 5.66
N LEU A 20 5.38 -11.05 5.04
CA LEU A 20 4.05 -11.48 4.62
C LEU A 20 3.12 -11.66 5.83
N THR A 21 3.66 -12.18 6.93
CA THR A 21 2.92 -12.35 8.18
C THR A 21 2.57 -10.99 8.79
N LEU A 22 3.53 -10.09 8.91
CA LEU A 22 3.33 -8.74 9.42
C LEU A 22 2.28 -7.99 8.60
N CYS A 23 2.47 -7.92 7.27
CA CYS A 23 1.54 -7.25 6.38
C CYS A 23 0.11 -7.83 6.48
N SER A 24 -0.03 -9.15 6.62
CA SER A 24 -1.35 -9.78 6.75
C SER A 24 -2.00 -9.48 8.10
N ILE A 25 -1.23 -9.49 9.19
CA ILE A 25 -1.73 -9.17 10.54
C ILE A 25 -2.22 -7.73 10.60
N ILE A 26 -1.38 -6.77 10.18
CA ILE A 26 -1.72 -5.35 10.30
C ILE A 26 -2.92 -4.98 9.41
N GLN A 27 -3.03 -5.55 8.21
CA GLN A 27 -4.19 -5.31 7.35
C GLN A 27 -5.43 -6.03 7.86
N GLY A 28 -5.26 -7.17 8.55
CA GLY A 28 -6.34 -7.78 9.34
C GLY A 28 -6.84 -6.86 10.47
N VAL A 29 -5.94 -6.14 11.15
CA VAL A 29 -6.31 -5.12 12.15
C VAL A 29 -7.06 -3.96 11.51
N ALA A 30 -6.57 -3.43 10.37
CA ALA A 30 -7.27 -2.39 9.62
C ALA A 30 -8.69 -2.83 9.21
N LEU A 31 -8.82 -4.06 8.71
CA LEU A 31 -10.11 -4.66 8.35
C LEU A 31 -11.03 -4.82 9.56
N TYR A 32 -10.51 -5.21 10.72
CA TYR A 32 -11.30 -5.27 11.95
C TYR A 32 -11.93 -3.90 12.28
N PHE A 33 -11.15 -2.82 12.27
CA PHE A 33 -11.68 -1.47 12.50
C PHE A 33 -12.71 -1.06 11.45
N LEU A 34 -12.48 -1.39 10.18
CA LEU A 34 -13.45 -1.12 9.11
C LEU A 34 -14.77 -1.86 9.36
N VAL A 35 -14.72 -3.14 9.68
CA VAL A 35 -15.90 -3.98 9.90
C VAL A 35 -16.66 -3.54 11.15
N GLU A 36 -15.97 -3.29 12.26
CA GLU A 36 -16.61 -2.88 13.51
C GLU A 36 -17.36 -1.56 13.35
N ASN A 37 -16.73 -0.56 12.71
CA ASN A 37 -17.39 0.73 12.47
C ASN A 37 -18.47 0.65 11.37
N ALA A 38 -18.29 -0.19 10.35
CA ALA A 38 -19.32 -0.44 9.34
C ALA A 38 -20.58 -1.08 9.96
N ARG A 39 -20.40 -2.02 10.91
CA ARG A 39 -21.51 -2.63 11.65
C ARG A 39 -22.30 -1.60 12.45
N GLN A 40 -21.62 -0.68 13.12
CA GLN A 40 -22.26 0.40 13.87
C GLN A 40 -23.11 1.30 12.96
N VAL A 41 -22.60 1.66 11.77
CA VAL A 41 -23.33 2.40 10.76
C VAL A 41 -24.58 1.63 10.31
N LEU A 42 -24.44 0.33 10.03
CA LEU A 42 -25.55 -0.54 9.62
C LEU A 42 -26.65 -0.58 10.69
N SER A 43 -26.28 -0.76 11.97
CA SER A 43 -27.26 -0.81 13.05
C SER A 43 -27.99 0.52 13.27
N MET A 44 -27.36 1.64 12.90
CA MET A 44 -27.97 2.98 12.96
C MET A 44 -28.78 3.35 11.70
N GLY A 45 -28.87 2.45 10.70
CA GLY A 45 -29.60 2.70 9.45
C GLY A 45 -28.98 3.78 8.56
N ARG A 46 -27.70 4.13 8.75
CA ARG A 46 -27.04 5.24 8.05
C ARG A 46 -26.47 4.79 6.71
N ALA A 47 -27.35 4.70 5.71
CA ALA A 47 -26.95 4.33 4.34
C ALA A 47 -25.86 5.25 3.74
N SER A 48 -25.70 6.45 4.28
CA SER A 48 -24.72 7.46 3.86
C SER A 48 -23.24 7.04 4.03
N ALA A 49 -22.92 6.11 4.93
CA ALA A 49 -21.51 5.74 5.16
C ALA A 49 -21.01 4.61 4.24
N TRP A 50 -21.89 3.93 3.49
CA TRP A 50 -21.51 2.81 2.63
C TRP A 50 -20.42 3.13 1.57
N PRO A 51 -20.45 4.30 0.89
CA PRO A 51 -19.37 4.67 -0.01
C PRO A 51 -18.01 4.76 0.68
N TYR A 52 -17.97 5.19 1.95
CA TYR A 52 -16.75 5.24 2.74
C TYR A 52 -16.29 3.85 3.16
N VAL A 53 -17.21 2.95 3.52
CA VAL A 53 -16.88 1.55 3.82
C VAL A 53 -16.25 0.86 2.59
N ALA A 54 -16.89 1.00 1.43
CA ALA A 54 -16.38 0.43 0.18
C ALA A 54 -15.01 1.01 -0.17
N THR A 55 -14.83 2.32 -0.04
CA THR A 55 -13.55 2.98 -0.31
C THR A 55 -12.47 2.54 0.70
N GLY A 56 -12.81 2.38 1.98
CA GLY A 56 -11.92 1.85 3.01
C GLY A 56 -11.44 0.43 2.69
N LEU A 57 -12.34 -0.43 2.20
CA LEU A 57 -11.96 -1.76 1.74
C LEU A 57 -10.98 -1.70 0.57
N VAL A 58 -11.19 -0.79 -0.39
CA VAL A 58 -10.26 -0.61 -1.51
C VAL A 58 -8.89 -0.12 -1.02
N ILE A 59 -8.82 0.75 -0.02
CA ILE A 59 -7.56 1.20 0.61
C ILE A 59 -6.81 -0.01 1.21
N ILE A 60 -7.49 -0.86 1.97
CA ILE A 60 -6.90 -2.08 2.56
C ILE A 60 -6.35 -2.99 1.45
N LEU A 61 -7.15 -3.27 0.42
CA LEU A 61 -6.74 -4.14 -0.68
C LEU A 61 -5.54 -3.56 -1.46
N LEU A 62 -5.51 -2.24 -1.65
CA LEU A 62 -4.40 -1.54 -2.28
C LEU A 62 -3.13 -1.67 -1.46
N PHE A 63 -3.19 -1.34 -0.17
CA PHE A 63 -2.00 -1.41 0.69
C PHE A 63 -1.49 -2.83 0.77
N TRP A 64 -2.36 -3.80 1.08
CA TRP A 64 -2.01 -5.21 1.17
C TRP A 64 -1.38 -5.73 -0.13
N SER A 65 -1.98 -5.45 -1.29
CA SER A 65 -1.44 -5.94 -2.57
C SER A 65 -0.10 -5.30 -2.93
N ARG A 66 0.08 -4.00 -2.67
CA ARG A 66 1.37 -3.31 -2.86
C ARG A 66 2.46 -3.90 -1.97
N SER A 67 2.16 -4.10 -0.69
CA SER A 67 3.09 -4.69 0.27
C SER A 67 3.44 -6.13 -0.10
N LEU A 68 2.48 -6.94 -0.56
CA LEU A 68 2.75 -8.28 -1.07
C LEU A 68 3.72 -8.25 -2.26
N ILE A 69 3.47 -7.40 -3.26
CA ILE A 69 4.35 -7.29 -4.43
C ILE A 69 5.75 -6.80 -4.02
N HIS A 70 5.81 -5.82 -3.12
CA HIS A 70 7.05 -5.29 -2.56
C HIS A 70 7.86 -6.41 -1.89
N THR A 71 7.23 -7.19 -1.02
CA THR A 71 7.87 -8.31 -0.33
C THR A 71 8.38 -9.38 -1.29
N LEU A 72 7.59 -9.77 -2.29
CA LEU A 72 7.99 -10.79 -3.27
C LEU A 72 9.10 -10.33 -4.23
N THR A 73 9.30 -9.02 -4.40
CA THR A 73 10.27 -8.47 -5.35
C THR A 73 11.55 -7.96 -4.68
N LEU A 74 11.44 -7.24 -3.56
CA LEU A 74 12.53 -6.43 -3.02
C LEU A 74 13.03 -6.90 -1.66
N ILE A 75 12.20 -7.57 -0.86
CA ILE A 75 12.57 -7.92 0.50
C ILE A 75 13.41 -9.20 0.52
N ARG A 76 14.58 -9.10 1.16
CA ARG A 76 15.55 -10.16 1.42
C ARG A 76 16.35 -9.76 2.67
N TRP A 77 17.19 -10.64 3.19
CA TRP A 77 18.11 -10.32 4.27
C TRP A 77 19.01 -9.10 3.93
N PRO A 78 19.28 -8.20 4.89
CA PRO A 78 18.76 -8.12 6.27
C PRO A 78 17.36 -7.50 6.37
N LEU A 79 16.68 -7.75 7.51
CA LEU A 79 15.36 -7.18 7.82
C LEU A 79 15.43 -5.64 7.94
N GLU A 80 14.50 -4.93 7.28
CA GLU A 80 14.44 -3.47 7.25
C GLU A 80 13.42 -2.92 8.26
N PHE A 81 13.85 -2.74 9.52
CA PHE A 81 12.96 -2.29 10.60
C PHE A 81 12.19 -0.98 10.30
N VAL A 82 12.84 -0.02 9.64
CA VAL A 82 12.20 1.28 9.34
C VAL A 82 11.02 1.11 8.39
N HIS A 83 11.16 0.28 7.36
CA HIS A 83 10.06 -0.08 6.45
C HIS A 83 8.90 -0.72 7.22
N ASN A 84 9.22 -1.64 8.14
CA ASN A 84 8.22 -2.35 8.94
C ASN A 84 7.50 -1.44 9.95
N PHE A 85 8.18 -0.41 10.45
CA PHE A 85 7.54 0.60 11.28
C PHE A 85 6.57 1.48 10.46
N PHE A 86 6.85 1.74 9.18
CA PHE A 86 5.90 2.43 8.31
C PHE A 86 4.63 1.61 8.07
N TYR A 87 4.73 0.29 7.97
CA TYR A 87 3.57 -0.60 7.91
C TYR A 87 2.65 -0.44 9.13
N ILE A 88 3.23 -0.38 10.33
CA ILE A 88 2.48 -0.13 11.57
C ILE A 88 1.87 1.28 11.56
N ALA A 89 2.63 2.30 11.14
CA ALA A 89 2.15 3.68 11.07
C ALA A 89 0.99 3.85 10.08
N CYS A 90 1.06 3.20 8.91
CA CYS A 90 -0.02 3.18 7.92
C CYS A 90 -1.30 2.58 8.52
N THR A 91 -1.16 1.44 9.19
CA THR A 91 -2.28 0.73 9.82
C THR A 91 -2.92 1.56 10.94
N LEU A 92 -2.12 2.29 11.73
CA LEU A 92 -2.64 3.21 12.73
C LEU A 92 -3.52 4.30 12.09
N VAL A 93 -3.05 4.93 11.02
CA VAL A 93 -3.82 5.98 10.34
C VAL A 93 -5.06 5.41 9.64
N GLU A 94 -4.98 4.22 9.05
CA GLU A 94 -6.14 3.49 8.51
C GLU A 94 -7.19 3.25 9.59
N ALA A 95 -6.79 2.71 10.74
CA ALA A 95 -7.69 2.46 11.86
C ALA A 95 -8.38 3.76 12.33
N LEU A 96 -7.63 4.86 12.42
CA LEU A 96 -8.20 6.18 12.75
C LEU A 96 -9.16 6.68 11.67
N ALA A 97 -8.86 6.49 10.38
CA ALA A 97 -9.77 6.88 9.31
C ALA A 97 -11.09 6.09 9.38
N PHE A 98 -11.00 4.79 9.66
CA PHE A 98 -12.15 3.88 9.69
C PHE A 98 -13.04 4.06 10.93
N THR A 99 -12.56 4.67 12.01
CA THR A 99 -13.45 5.10 13.12
C THR A 99 -14.30 6.33 12.77
N HIS A 100 -13.98 7.02 11.67
CA HIS A 100 -14.64 8.25 11.25
C HIS A 100 -15.42 8.13 9.93
N LEU A 101 -15.95 6.94 9.61
CA LEU A 101 -16.76 6.69 8.39
C LEU A 101 -17.98 7.61 8.24
N ASN A 102 -18.52 8.14 9.34
CA ASN A 102 -19.68 9.04 9.34
C ASN A 102 -19.31 10.53 9.29
N ASP A 103 -18.02 10.86 9.26
CA ASP A 103 -17.53 12.24 9.26
C ASP A 103 -16.71 12.47 7.99
N PRO A 104 -17.35 12.95 6.91
CA PRO A 104 -16.68 13.21 5.63
C PRO A 104 -15.43 14.06 5.76
N PHE A 105 -15.45 15.11 6.60
CA PHE A 105 -14.31 15.99 6.76
C PHE A 105 -13.12 15.25 7.37
N LYS A 106 -13.34 14.55 8.50
CA LYS A 106 -12.27 13.78 9.15
C LYS A 106 -11.75 12.65 8.25
N TRP A 107 -12.62 11.99 7.49
CA TRP A 107 -12.23 10.98 6.52
C TRP A 107 -11.18 11.53 5.53
N PHE A 108 -11.46 12.66 4.88
CA PHE A 108 -10.54 13.25 3.91
C PHE A 108 -9.25 13.78 4.55
N VAL A 109 -9.31 14.30 5.77
CA VAL A 109 -8.10 14.71 6.52
C VAL A 109 -7.22 13.50 6.85
N LEU A 110 -7.81 12.42 7.36
CA LEU A 110 -7.06 11.23 7.77
C LEU A 110 -6.54 10.44 6.58
N THR A 111 -7.27 10.39 5.47
CA THR A 111 -6.78 9.79 4.22
C THR A 111 -5.71 10.65 3.53
N ALA A 112 -5.73 11.98 3.70
CA ALA A 112 -4.59 12.84 3.32
C ALA A 112 -3.36 12.54 4.18
N LEU A 113 -3.51 12.42 5.50
CA LEU A 113 -2.43 12.06 6.41
C LEU A 113 -1.86 10.67 6.05
N TYR A 114 -2.73 9.71 5.78
CA TYR A 114 -2.34 8.38 5.32
C TYR A 114 -1.51 8.46 4.04
N ALA A 115 -1.94 9.26 3.06
CA ALA A 115 -1.20 9.47 1.82
C ALA A 115 0.22 10.03 2.09
N VAL A 116 0.40 10.92 3.08
CA VAL A 116 1.73 11.41 3.47
C VAL A 116 2.60 10.29 4.02
N VAL A 117 2.07 9.45 4.92
CA VAL A 117 2.82 8.31 5.50
C VAL A 117 3.21 7.32 4.41
N VAL A 118 2.27 6.97 3.52
CA VAL A 118 2.52 6.11 2.36
C VAL A 118 3.55 6.75 1.43
N TRP A 119 3.48 8.05 1.18
CA TRP A 119 4.46 8.74 0.35
C TRP A 119 5.88 8.65 0.92
N ALA A 120 6.02 8.86 2.24
CA ALA A 120 7.29 8.72 2.93
C ALA A 120 7.85 7.29 2.83
N LEU A 121 6.98 6.28 3.00
CA LEU A 121 7.33 4.87 2.77
C LEU A 121 7.85 4.66 1.35
N PHE A 122 7.14 5.17 0.33
CA PHE A 122 7.56 5.05 -1.05
C PHE A 122 8.94 5.66 -1.32
N VAL A 123 9.21 6.84 -0.74
CA VAL A 123 10.51 7.51 -0.83
C VAL A 123 11.60 6.71 -0.13
N TYR A 124 11.32 6.16 1.07
CA TYR A 124 12.27 5.33 1.81
C TYR A 124 12.66 4.08 1.01
N ASP A 125 11.67 3.42 0.42
CA ASP A 125 11.84 2.17 -0.33
C ASP A 125 12.70 2.31 -1.60
N MET A 126 12.88 3.53 -2.13
CA MET A 126 13.83 3.76 -3.22
C MET A 126 15.25 3.34 -2.84
N ARG A 127 15.61 3.41 -1.55
CA ARG A 127 16.88 2.89 -1.05
C ARG A 127 16.96 1.38 -1.27
N ILE A 128 15.90 0.64 -0.94
CA ILE A 128 15.82 -0.82 -1.09
C ILE A 128 15.91 -1.19 -2.56
N VAL A 129 15.15 -0.50 -3.43
CA VAL A 129 15.21 -0.69 -4.89
C VAL A 129 16.63 -0.48 -5.42
N ALA A 130 17.31 0.59 -5.01
CA ALA A 130 18.67 0.89 -5.44
C ALA A 130 19.66 -0.18 -4.97
N LEU A 131 19.51 -0.68 -3.74
CA LEU A 131 20.33 -1.78 -3.20
C LEU A 131 20.12 -3.06 -4.01
N ARG A 132 18.87 -3.46 -4.27
CA ARG A 132 18.57 -4.68 -5.05
C ARG A 132 19.00 -4.57 -6.50
N GLY A 133 18.91 -3.38 -7.09
CA GLY A 133 19.45 -3.12 -8.43
C GLY A 133 20.96 -3.34 -8.52
N ARG A 134 21.73 -2.91 -7.50
CA ARG A 134 23.18 -3.13 -7.43
C ARG A 134 23.55 -4.59 -7.18
N ASP A 135 22.75 -5.28 -6.37
CA ASP A 135 23.00 -6.67 -6.01
C ASP A 135 22.57 -7.66 -7.11
N SER A 136 21.99 -7.21 -8.22
CA SER A 136 21.40 -8.11 -9.22
C SER A 136 22.39 -9.14 -9.78
N ALA A 137 22.00 -10.41 -9.77
CA ALA A 137 22.82 -11.53 -10.28
C ALA A 137 22.90 -11.62 -11.81
N GLY A 138 22.07 -10.86 -12.54
CA GLY A 138 22.11 -10.85 -14.00
C GLY A 138 21.03 -9.99 -14.68
N PRO A 139 20.90 -10.12 -16.02
CA PRO A 139 20.02 -9.27 -16.81
C PRO A 139 18.53 -9.39 -16.47
N VAL A 140 18.05 -10.55 -15.99
CA VAL A 140 16.63 -10.72 -15.68
C VAL A 140 16.28 -9.96 -14.39
N GLY A 141 17.08 -10.13 -13.34
CA GLY A 141 16.94 -9.37 -12.11
C GLY A 141 17.07 -7.87 -12.33
N THR A 142 18.01 -7.43 -13.19
CA THR A 142 18.19 -6.02 -13.51
C THR A 142 16.94 -5.43 -14.17
N ARG A 143 16.30 -6.20 -15.07
CA ARG A 143 15.03 -5.81 -15.68
C ARG A 143 13.90 -5.75 -14.64
N LEU A 144 13.80 -6.74 -13.75
CA LEU A 144 12.81 -6.73 -12.68
C LEU A 144 12.94 -5.47 -11.81
N TYR A 145 14.13 -5.16 -11.31
CA TYR A 145 14.34 -4.02 -10.42
C TYR A 145 14.17 -2.67 -11.11
N SER A 146 14.50 -2.56 -12.39
CA SER A 146 14.21 -1.33 -13.16
C SER A 146 12.71 -1.11 -13.36
N MET A 147 11.92 -2.17 -13.59
CA MET A 147 10.47 -2.07 -13.66
C MET A 147 9.86 -1.67 -12.31
N VAL A 148 10.28 -2.32 -11.22
CA VAL A 148 9.84 -1.99 -9.86
C VAL A 148 10.23 -0.55 -9.50
N GLY A 149 11.45 -0.12 -9.84
CA GLY A 149 11.89 1.26 -9.60
C GLY A 149 11.12 2.31 -10.40
N ALA A 150 10.74 2.01 -11.64
CA ALA A 150 9.91 2.90 -12.45
C ALA A 150 8.50 3.05 -11.85
N ASP A 151 7.90 1.95 -11.39
CA ASP A 151 6.61 1.97 -10.68
C ASP A 151 6.70 2.74 -9.34
N GLN A 152 7.78 2.54 -8.57
CA GLN A 152 8.02 3.28 -7.33
C GLN A 152 8.11 4.80 -7.60
N LEU A 153 8.79 5.19 -8.67
CA LEU A 153 8.94 6.59 -9.06
C LEU A 153 7.64 7.20 -9.57
N LEU A 154 6.82 6.44 -10.30
CA LEU A 154 5.47 6.86 -10.70
C LEU A 154 4.61 7.16 -9.48
N ASN A 155 4.71 6.34 -8.44
CA ASN A 155 4.00 6.55 -7.18
C ASN A 155 4.46 7.82 -6.46
N ILE A 156 5.78 8.00 -6.33
CA ILE A 156 6.37 9.17 -5.67
C ILE A 156 6.03 10.47 -6.40
N ARG A 157 6.10 10.47 -7.74
CA ARG A 157 5.98 11.69 -8.54
C ARG A 157 4.55 12.06 -8.90
N LEU A 158 3.65 11.07 -8.97
CA LEU A 158 2.33 11.28 -9.56
C LEU A 158 1.20 10.70 -8.72
N LEU A 159 1.17 9.39 -8.49
CA LEU A 159 -0.02 8.74 -7.93
C LEU A 159 -0.32 9.16 -6.50
N ILE A 160 0.66 9.04 -5.59
CA ILE A 160 0.46 9.41 -4.18
C ILE A 160 0.27 10.93 -4.01
N PRO A 161 1.02 11.82 -4.71
CA PRO A 161 0.74 13.25 -4.71
C PRO A 161 -0.68 13.60 -5.18
N MET A 162 -1.19 12.96 -6.25
CA MET A 162 -2.57 13.17 -6.68
C MET A 162 -3.58 12.74 -5.63
N ILE A 163 -3.37 11.59 -4.98
CA ILE A 163 -4.24 11.12 -3.89
C ILE A 163 -4.20 12.13 -2.73
N PHE A 164 -3.03 12.60 -2.33
CA PHE A 164 -2.87 13.61 -1.29
C PHE A 164 -3.63 14.90 -1.65
N VAL A 165 -3.39 15.46 -2.84
CA VAL A 165 -4.04 16.69 -3.30
C VAL A 165 -5.55 16.52 -3.38
N LEU A 166 -6.06 15.39 -3.89
CA LEU A 166 -7.48 15.10 -3.94
C LEU A 166 -8.11 15.12 -2.55
N ASN A 167 -7.46 14.49 -1.56
CA ASN A 167 -7.95 14.44 -0.19
C ASN A 167 -7.93 15.81 0.49
N VAL A 168 -6.83 16.56 0.35
CA VAL A 168 -6.74 17.93 0.88
C VAL A 168 -7.77 18.84 0.23
N ALA A 169 -7.90 18.81 -1.11
CA ALA A 169 -8.90 19.61 -1.82
C ALA A 169 -10.32 19.25 -1.38
N SER A 170 -10.61 17.97 -1.15
CA SER A 170 -11.90 17.50 -0.63
C SER A 170 -12.18 18.01 0.78
N ALA A 171 -11.19 17.93 1.68
CA ALA A 171 -11.32 18.45 3.04
C ALA A 171 -11.52 19.98 3.05
N VAL A 172 -10.75 20.71 2.24
CA VAL A 172 -10.88 22.17 2.08
C VAL A 172 -12.25 22.53 1.49
N ALA A 173 -12.73 21.81 0.48
CA ALA A 173 -14.05 22.05 -0.12
C ALA A 173 -15.18 21.87 0.89
N ILE A 174 -15.12 20.81 1.70
CA ILE A 174 -16.08 20.56 2.79
C ILE A 174 -16.01 21.67 3.85
N HIS A 175 -14.80 22.10 4.23
CA HIS A 175 -14.60 23.15 5.23
C HIS A 175 -15.14 24.50 4.76
N LEU A 176 -14.91 24.87 3.50
CA LEU A 176 -15.34 26.15 2.93
C LEU A 176 -16.84 26.20 2.61
N ARG A 177 -17.47 25.05 2.32
CA ARG A 177 -18.88 24.98 1.88
C ARG A 177 -19.64 23.83 2.56
N PRO A 178 -19.75 23.82 3.90
CA PRO A 178 -20.36 22.71 4.64
C PRO A 178 -21.83 22.49 4.28
N ASP A 179 -22.59 23.56 3.98
CA ASP A 179 -24.00 23.41 3.58
C ASP A 179 -24.17 22.59 2.30
N PHE A 180 -23.30 22.79 1.32
CA PHE A 180 -23.39 22.04 0.07
C PHE A 180 -22.91 20.60 0.26
N PHE A 181 -21.75 20.42 0.90
CA PHE A 181 -21.16 19.09 0.99
C PHE A 181 -21.81 18.21 2.04
N LEU A 182 -22.21 18.75 3.20
CA LEU A 182 -22.79 17.97 4.30
C LEU A 182 -24.33 17.97 4.23
N ASN A 183 -24.98 19.14 4.21
CA ASN A 183 -26.45 19.22 4.29
C ASN A 183 -27.14 18.79 2.98
N ARG A 184 -26.51 19.02 1.82
CA ARG A 184 -27.03 18.62 0.50
C ARG A 184 -26.37 17.37 -0.09
N GLY A 185 -25.49 16.70 0.67
CA GLY A 185 -24.87 15.45 0.24
C GLY A 185 -23.78 15.59 -0.84
N GLY A 186 -23.24 16.79 -1.10
CA GLY A 186 -22.17 16.96 -2.10
C GLY A 186 -20.93 16.11 -1.85
N HIS A 187 -20.69 15.66 -0.60
CA HIS A 187 -19.57 14.77 -0.26
C HIS A 187 -19.60 13.42 -0.99
N TYR A 188 -20.78 12.96 -1.45
CA TYR A 188 -20.89 11.72 -2.22
C TYR A 188 -20.14 11.78 -3.55
N LEU A 189 -20.06 12.96 -4.17
CA LEU A 189 -19.27 13.15 -5.37
C LEU A 189 -17.77 13.00 -5.06
N LEU A 190 -17.32 13.58 -3.95
CA LEU A 190 -15.91 13.54 -3.54
C LEU A 190 -15.46 12.09 -3.24
N ILE A 191 -16.26 11.35 -2.46
CA ILE A 191 -15.94 9.95 -2.13
C ILE A 191 -16.06 9.04 -3.36
N ALA A 192 -16.97 9.32 -4.29
CA ALA A 192 -17.06 8.57 -5.55
C ALA A 192 -15.82 8.79 -6.44
N VAL A 193 -15.35 10.03 -6.58
CA VAL A 193 -14.12 10.36 -7.31
C VAL A 193 -12.91 9.67 -6.67
N GLN A 194 -12.80 9.73 -5.34
CA GLN A 194 -11.75 9.02 -4.60
C GLN A 194 -11.82 7.51 -4.84
N GLY A 195 -13.00 6.90 -4.67
CA GLY A 195 -13.21 5.46 -4.83
C GLY A 195 -12.88 4.98 -6.25
N ILE A 196 -13.31 5.70 -7.28
CA ILE A 196 -12.99 5.38 -8.69
C ILE A 196 -11.47 5.48 -8.93
N GLY A 197 -10.83 6.54 -8.43
CA GLY A 197 -9.38 6.70 -8.54
C GLY A 197 -8.61 5.56 -7.89
N LEU A 198 -9.01 5.17 -6.68
CA LEU A 198 -8.39 4.06 -5.95
C LEU A 198 -8.65 2.69 -6.62
N LEU A 199 -9.85 2.45 -7.15
CA LEU A 199 -10.14 1.25 -7.93
C LEU A 199 -9.31 1.18 -9.21
N GLY A 200 -9.17 2.31 -9.92
CA GLY A 200 -8.29 2.41 -11.09
C GLY A 200 -6.83 2.12 -10.71
N TYR A 201 -6.38 2.63 -9.57
CA TYR A 201 -5.04 2.32 -9.06
C TYR A 201 -4.91 0.83 -8.70
N LEU A 202 -5.91 0.22 -8.08
CA LEU A 202 -5.88 -1.21 -7.73
C LEU A 202 -5.79 -2.09 -8.99
N ALA A 203 -6.58 -1.76 -10.02
CA ALA A 203 -6.51 -2.44 -11.31
C ALA A 203 -5.11 -2.32 -11.95
N TYR A 204 -4.48 -1.15 -11.84
CA TYR A 204 -3.10 -0.95 -12.27
C TYR A 204 -2.11 -1.83 -11.49
N VAL A 205 -2.25 -1.94 -10.16
CA VAL A 205 -1.39 -2.78 -9.31
C VAL A 205 -1.51 -4.25 -9.70
N VAL A 206 -2.74 -4.76 -9.85
CA VAL A 206 -3.01 -6.14 -10.27
C VAL A 206 -2.41 -6.41 -11.65
N ARG A 207 -2.61 -5.51 -12.62
CA ARG A 207 -2.02 -5.64 -13.95
C ARG A 207 -0.49 -5.66 -13.91
N SER A 208 0.11 -4.82 -13.09
CA SER A 208 1.57 -4.76 -12.93
C SER A 208 2.11 -6.05 -12.32
N TYR A 209 1.43 -6.62 -11.31
CA TYR A 209 1.82 -7.90 -10.72
C TYR A 209 1.85 -9.05 -11.75
N ILE A 210 0.83 -9.15 -12.61
CA ILE A 210 0.77 -10.17 -13.67
C ILE A 210 1.99 -10.08 -14.60
N GLN A 211 2.49 -8.87 -14.85
CA GLN A 211 3.69 -8.66 -15.67
C GLN A 211 5.00 -9.00 -14.93
N LEU A 212 5.04 -8.77 -13.60
CA LEU A 212 6.22 -9.03 -12.77
C LEU A 212 6.37 -10.51 -12.41
N GLN A 213 5.27 -11.24 -12.24
CA GLN A 213 5.26 -12.66 -11.85
C GLN A 213 6.29 -13.53 -12.60
N PRO A 214 6.35 -13.57 -13.95
CA PRO A 214 7.33 -14.39 -14.66
C PRO A 214 8.77 -13.94 -14.43
N LEU A 215 9.00 -12.65 -14.16
CA LEU A 215 10.34 -12.12 -13.88
C LEU A 215 10.80 -12.47 -12.46
N ILE A 216 9.89 -12.53 -11.49
CA ILE A 216 10.21 -12.92 -10.10
C ILE A 216 10.79 -14.34 -10.09
N THR A 217 10.11 -15.30 -10.71
CA THR A 217 10.56 -16.69 -10.76
C THR A 217 11.91 -16.83 -11.47
N LYS A 218 12.05 -16.23 -12.66
CA LYS A 218 13.29 -16.30 -13.44
C LYS A 218 14.47 -15.60 -12.75
N THR A 219 14.21 -14.51 -12.04
CA THR A 219 15.25 -13.86 -11.23
C THR A 219 15.73 -14.84 -10.15
N ARG A 220 14.84 -15.58 -9.50
CA ARG A 220 15.24 -16.58 -8.49
C ARG A 220 16.13 -17.68 -9.07
N GLU A 221 15.79 -18.20 -10.25
CA GLU A 221 16.60 -19.18 -10.99
C GLU A 221 17.99 -18.63 -11.35
N GLU A 222 18.06 -17.36 -11.79
CA GLU A 222 19.30 -16.67 -12.13
C GLU A 222 20.23 -16.55 -10.90
N TRP A 223 19.65 -16.26 -9.73
CA TRP A 223 20.38 -16.22 -8.46
C TRP A 223 20.90 -17.59 -8.01
N GLU A 224 20.12 -18.66 -8.19
CA GLU A 224 20.56 -20.03 -7.87
C GLU A 224 21.73 -20.45 -8.77
N THR A 225 21.63 -20.18 -10.07
CA THR A 225 22.70 -20.46 -11.04
C THR A 225 23.98 -19.66 -10.75
N ALA A 226 23.85 -18.41 -10.28
CA ALA A 226 24.99 -17.59 -9.91
C ALA A 226 25.69 -18.06 -8.63
N ALA A 227 24.96 -18.69 -7.70
CA ALA A 227 25.51 -19.21 -6.45
C ALA A 227 26.24 -20.55 -6.60
N GLU A 228 26.02 -21.27 -7.71
CA GLU A 228 26.69 -22.53 -8.05
C GLU A 228 28.02 -22.34 -8.80
N LYS A 229 28.32 -21.11 -9.23
CA LYS A 229 29.58 -20.74 -9.92
C LYS A 229 30.59 -20.15 -8.95
#